data_AF-A0AAD3NHP4-F1
#
_entry.id   AF-A0AAD3NHP4-F1
#
_cell.length_a   1.000
_cell.length_b   1.000
_cell.length_c   1.000
_cell.angle_alpha   90.00
_cell.angle_beta   90.00
_cell.angle_gamma   90.00
#
_symmetry.space_group_name_H-M   'P 1'
#
loop_
_entity.id
_entity.type
_entity.pdbx_description
1 polymer ?
#
loop_
_entity_poly.entity_id
_entity_poly.type
_entity_poly.pdbx_seq_one_letter_code
_entity_poly.pdbx_strand_id
1 'polypeptide(L)'
;MYPQDHIPEDLRDPFYTDQYDQEHIKPPVIRLLLSCELYCRVCTLILKTEQAASLKSHQSVIQALSRKGIYVVESDDTPVTEADLACVPIKMSAHMPMIDALMMAYTVEMISIEKVVASVKRFSTFSASKELPFDLEDAMVFWINKLNMKMREITEREHKVKHHPLESPSHQKSPSKWYWKLVPPDVVHELARCMLEPEELSEAIHLKEVPSIADSLYNIQLLRGFANEYLNKSFYLTTEDILYSPLVSSSGHSSAQSAKSQCPSRATKRGLASQA
;
A
#
# COMPACT_ATOMS: atom_id res chain seq x y z
N MET A 1 -5.70 -23.83 13.43
CA MET A 1 -5.64 -22.48 12.84
C MET A 1 -4.78 -21.63 13.76
N TYR A 2 -3.82 -20.87 13.23
CA TYR A 2 -3.12 -19.86 14.02
C TYR A 2 -4.00 -18.61 14.15
N PRO A 3 -3.89 -17.81 15.22
CA PRO A 3 -4.45 -16.45 15.26
C PRO A 3 -3.90 -15.61 14.11
N GLN A 4 -4.71 -14.69 13.58
CA GLN A 4 -4.45 -14.08 12.27
C GLN A 4 -3.30 -13.04 12.28
N ASP A 5 -2.82 -12.66 13.48
CA ASP A 5 -1.95 -11.51 13.71
C ASP A 5 -0.57 -11.89 14.32
N HIS A 6 -0.04 -13.07 13.97
CA HIS A 6 1.31 -13.48 14.42
C HIS A 6 2.15 -14.14 13.32
N ILE A 7 3.11 -13.38 12.81
CA ILE A 7 4.23 -13.91 12.01
C ILE A 7 5.17 -14.68 12.96
N PRO A 8 5.51 -15.95 12.66
CA PRO A 8 6.50 -16.73 13.40
C PRO A 8 7.85 -16.04 13.52
N GLU A 9 8.55 -16.22 14.64
CA GLU A 9 9.76 -15.45 14.96
C GLU A 9 10.92 -15.72 14.01
N ASP A 10 10.99 -16.92 13.42
CA ASP A 10 11.95 -17.31 12.40
C ASP A 10 11.65 -16.74 11.00
N LEU A 11 10.46 -16.14 10.83
CA LEU A 11 9.99 -15.46 9.61
C LEU A 11 9.82 -13.93 9.78
N ARG A 12 9.95 -13.40 11.00
CA ARG A 12 10.10 -11.95 11.22
C ARG A 12 11.45 -11.50 10.66
N ASP A 13 11.49 -10.30 10.11
CA ASP A 13 12.68 -9.68 9.50
C ASP A 13 13.37 -10.66 8.54
N PRO A 14 12.88 -10.82 7.28
CA PRO A 14 13.23 -11.97 6.44
C PRO A 14 14.70 -12.05 6.01
N PHE A 15 15.51 -11.05 6.37
CA PHE A 15 16.95 -10.96 6.11
C PHE A 15 17.79 -11.06 7.38
N TYR A 16 19.07 -11.37 7.22
CA TYR A 16 20.09 -11.24 8.27
C TYR A 16 21.43 -10.85 7.64
N THR A 17 22.25 -10.13 8.39
CA THR A 17 23.62 -9.78 7.98
C THR A 17 24.61 -10.83 8.48
N ASP A 18 25.60 -11.18 7.66
CA ASP A 18 26.70 -12.08 8.05
C ASP A 18 27.93 -11.33 8.62
N GLN A 19 29.01 -12.07 8.87
CA GLN A 19 30.27 -11.53 9.40
C GLN A 19 31.07 -10.65 8.42
N TYR A 20 30.59 -10.48 7.19
CA TYR A 20 31.20 -9.67 6.13
C TYR A 20 30.36 -8.44 5.75
N ASP A 21 29.34 -8.13 6.54
CA ASP A 21 28.34 -7.08 6.27
C ASP A 21 27.47 -7.36 5.03
N GLN A 22 27.37 -8.63 4.60
CA GLN A 22 26.50 -9.05 3.50
C GLN A 22 25.11 -9.44 4.03
N GLU A 23 24.07 -8.91 3.39
CA GLU A 23 22.67 -9.28 3.65
C GLU A 23 22.30 -10.61 2.94
N HIS A 24 21.64 -11.51 3.67
CA HIS A 24 21.17 -12.82 3.20
C HIS A 24 19.72 -13.07 3.62
N ILE A 25 18.94 -13.77 2.79
CA ILE A 25 17.57 -14.19 3.15
C ILE A 25 17.64 -15.34 4.18
N LYS A 26 16.86 -15.25 5.27
CA LYS A 26 16.79 -16.28 6.31
C LYS A 26 16.40 -17.64 5.73
N PRO A 27 17.10 -18.75 6.05
CA PRO A 27 16.80 -20.08 5.48
C PRO A 27 15.35 -20.58 5.59
N PRO A 28 14.58 -20.29 6.66
CA PRO A 28 13.15 -20.60 6.71
C PRO A 28 12.33 -19.94 5.60
N VAL A 29 12.63 -18.68 5.26
CA VAL A 29 11.97 -17.93 4.18
C VAL A 29 12.31 -18.55 2.83
N ILE A 30 13.59 -18.86 2.58
CA ILE A 30 14.04 -19.55 1.35
C ILE A 30 13.27 -20.87 1.17
N ARG A 31 13.15 -21.69 2.21
CA ARG A 31 12.41 -22.97 2.14
C ARG A 31 10.94 -22.78 1.73
N LEU A 32 10.26 -21.74 2.21
CA LEU A 32 8.85 -21.47 1.91
C LEU A 32 8.61 -20.93 0.49
N LEU A 33 9.60 -20.25 -0.09
CA LEU A 33 9.58 -19.80 -1.49
C LEU A 33 9.81 -20.99 -2.45
N LEU A 34 10.80 -21.84 -2.13
CA LEU A 34 11.15 -23.03 -2.92
C LEU A 34 10.14 -24.18 -2.80
N SER A 35 9.39 -24.29 -1.70
CA SER A 35 8.36 -25.33 -1.52
C SER A 35 7.00 -25.01 -2.19
N CYS A 36 6.87 -23.82 -2.78
CA CYS A 36 5.60 -23.20 -3.20
C CYS A 36 4.57 -22.96 -2.09
N GLU A 37 4.81 -23.40 -0.84
CA GLU A 37 3.79 -23.42 0.20
C GLU A 37 3.24 -22.02 0.50
N LEU A 38 4.11 -21.01 0.53
CA LEU A 38 3.71 -19.62 0.71
C LEU A 38 2.81 -19.12 -0.44
N TYR A 39 3.20 -19.40 -1.69
CA TYR A 39 2.46 -18.97 -2.87
C TYR A 39 1.10 -19.66 -3.00
N CYS A 40 1.01 -20.97 -2.72
CA CYS A 40 -0.25 -21.70 -2.71
C CYS A 40 -1.21 -21.17 -1.63
N ARG A 41 -0.69 -20.84 -0.43
CA ARG A 41 -1.48 -20.23 0.66
C ARG A 41 -1.99 -18.82 0.28
N VAL A 42 -1.13 -17.94 -0.24
CA VAL A 42 -1.52 -16.58 -0.66
C VAL A 42 -2.51 -16.62 -1.82
N CYS A 43 -2.26 -17.43 -2.85
CA CYS A 43 -3.16 -17.60 -3.99
C CYS A 43 -4.54 -18.16 -3.56
N THR A 44 -4.59 -19.08 -2.60
CA THR A 44 -5.85 -19.57 -2.00
C THR A 44 -6.67 -18.46 -1.37
N LEU A 45 -6.04 -17.58 -0.58
CA LEU A 45 -6.70 -16.44 0.08
C LEU A 45 -7.22 -15.40 -0.91
N ILE A 46 -6.52 -15.20 -2.04
CA ILE A 46 -6.94 -14.31 -3.12
C ILE A 46 -8.14 -14.88 -3.88
N LEU A 47 -8.13 -16.17 -4.22
CA LEU A 47 -9.09 -16.73 -5.19
C LEU A 47 -10.43 -17.19 -4.59
N LYS A 48 -10.53 -17.34 -3.26
CA LYS A 48 -11.79 -17.54 -2.49
C LYS A 48 -12.78 -18.58 -3.06
N THR A 49 -12.29 -19.60 -3.77
CA THR A 49 -13.13 -20.56 -4.52
C THR A 49 -12.58 -21.99 -4.43
N GLU A 50 -13.40 -22.95 -4.86
CA GLU A 50 -13.17 -24.41 -4.86
C GLU A 50 -11.81 -24.84 -5.47
N GLN A 51 -11.24 -24.00 -6.34
CA GLN A 51 -9.93 -24.21 -6.95
C GLN A 51 -8.77 -24.28 -5.94
N ALA A 52 -8.96 -23.85 -4.69
CA ALA A 52 -7.98 -23.97 -3.59
C ALA A 52 -7.39 -25.39 -3.47
N ALA A 53 -8.21 -26.44 -3.65
CA ALA A 53 -7.77 -27.83 -3.57
C ALA A 53 -6.82 -28.27 -4.71
N SER A 54 -6.66 -27.45 -5.75
CA SER A 54 -5.75 -27.68 -6.90
C SER A 54 -4.40 -26.96 -6.78
N LEU A 55 -4.26 -26.00 -5.85
CA LEU A 55 -3.03 -25.25 -5.64
C LEU A 55 -2.01 -26.07 -4.83
N LYS A 56 -1.09 -26.72 -5.54
CA LYS A 56 -0.12 -27.68 -4.96
C LYS A 56 1.32 -27.53 -5.46
N SER A 57 1.56 -26.62 -6.41
CA SER A 57 2.87 -26.42 -7.05
C SER A 57 2.95 -25.02 -7.69
N HIS A 58 4.15 -24.53 -8.03
CA HIS A 58 4.29 -23.19 -8.62
C HIS A 58 3.55 -23.10 -9.95
N GLN A 59 3.58 -24.16 -10.76
CA GLN A 59 2.86 -24.23 -12.03
C GLN A 59 1.34 -24.09 -11.84
N SER A 60 0.77 -24.61 -10.74
CA SER A 60 -0.65 -24.44 -10.43
C SER A 60 -1.01 -22.99 -10.06
N VAL A 61 -0.11 -22.28 -9.37
CA VAL A 61 -0.27 -20.84 -9.06
C VAL A 61 -0.14 -19.98 -10.32
N ILE A 62 0.87 -20.25 -11.18
CA ILE A 62 1.05 -19.58 -12.49
C ILE A 62 -0.21 -19.72 -13.35
N GLN A 63 -0.77 -20.94 -13.44
CA GLN A 63 -2.01 -21.18 -14.20
C GLN A 63 -3.22 -20.45 -13.59
N ALA A 64 -3.33 -20.36 -12.26
CA ALA A 64 -4.44 -19.69 -11.61
C ALA A 64 -4.38 -18.15 -11.77
N LEU A 65 -3.18 -17.58 -11.78
CA LEU A 65 -2.93 -16.17 -12.13
C LEU A 65 -3.25 -15.90 -13.61
N SER A 66 -2.79 -16.77 -14.51
CA SER A 66 -3.04 -16.65 -15.95
C SER A 66 -4.54 -16.71 -16.29
N ARG A 67 -5.35 -17.51 -15.56
CA ARG A 67 -6.82 -17.51 -15.66
C ARG A 67 -7.47 -16.17 -15.26
N LYS A 68 -6.81 -15.35 -14.44
CA LYS A 68 -7.20 -13.96 -14.14
C LYS A 68 -6.59 -12.93 -15.12
N GLY A 69 -5.89 -13.37 -16.17
CA GLY A 69 -5.20 -12.51 -17.13
C GLY A 69 -3.86 -11.94 -16.64
N ILE A 70 -3.34 -12.44 -15.50
CA ILE A 70 -2.10 -11.98 -14.89
C ILE A 70 -1.00 -12.98 -15.25
N TYR A 71 -0.01 -12.51 -16.01
CA TYR A 71 1.13 -13.32 -16.46
C TYR A 71 2.35 -13.05 -15.59
N VAL A 72 3.11 -14.10 -15.28
CA VAL A 72 4.33 -14.01 -14.47
C VAL A 72 5.53 -14.02 -15.41
N VAL A 73 6.15 -12.86 -15.60
CA VAL A 73 7.27 -12.63 -16.54
C VAL A 73 8.43 -11.91 -15.85
N GLU A 74 9.66 -12.22 -16.21
CA GLU A 74 10.84 -11.44 -15.79
C GLU A 74 10.93 -10.13 -16.59
N SER A 75 11.88 -9.25 -16.24
CA SER A 75 11.99 -7.90 -16.80
C SER A 75 12.43 -7.82 -18.27
N ASP A 76 12.62 -8.97 -18.93
CA ASP A 76 12.89 -9.13 -20.36
C ASP A 76 11.73 -9.85 -21.11
N ASP A 77 10.54 -9.84 -20.51
CA ASP A 77 9.31 -10.54 -20.95
C ASP A 77 9.40 -12.09 -20.92
N THR A 78 10.48 -12.70 -20.42
CA THR A 78 10.60 -14.16 -20.29
C THR A 78 9.57 -14.72 -19.28
N PRO A 79 8.70 -15.68 -19.67
CA PRO A 79 7.76 -16.30 -18.73
C PRO A 79 8.47 -17.11 -17.65
N VAL A 80 8.15 -16.81 -16.38
CA VAL A 80 8.69 -17.54 -15.23
C VAL A 80 8.13 -18.96 -15.17
N THR A 81 8.99 -19.96 -15.03
CA THR A 81 8.59 -21.37 -14.94
C THR A 81 8.64 -21.92 -13.51
N GLU A 82 8.03 -23.09 -13.30
CA GLU A 82 8.19 -23.85 -12.05
C GLU A 82 9.64 -24.29 -11.79
N ALA A 83 10.44 -24.50 -12.83
CA ALA A 83 11.86 -24.85 -12.68
C ALA A 83 12.69 -23.66 -12.17
N ASP A 84 12.35 -22.43 -12.54
CA ASP A 84 12.98 -21.21 -12.03
C ASP A 84 12.69 -21.01 -10.53
N LEU A 85 11.43 -21.23 -10.13
CA LEU A 85 10.94 -21.01 -8.76
C LEU A 85 11.26 -22.17 -7.80
N ALA A 86 11.70 -23.32 -8.32
CA ALA A 86 12.24 -24.44 -7.56
C ALA A 86 13.79 -24.51 -7.62
N CYS A 87 14.45 -23.53 -8.26
CA CYS A 87 15.89 -23.53 -8.47
C CYS A 87 16.68 -23.38 -7.16
N VAL A 88 17.81 -24.09 -7.06
CA VAL A 88 18.75 -24.01 -5.93
C VAL A 88 20.15 -23.73 -6.48
N PRO A 89 20.80 -22.59 -6.14
CA PRO A 89 20.35 -21.51 -5.26
C PRO A 89 19.14 -20.73 -5.81
N ILE A 90 18.43 -20.05 -4.90
CA ILE A 90 17.15 -19.38 -5.19
C ILE A 90 17.27 -18.26 -6.24
N LYS A 91 16.51 -18.38 -7.33
CA LYS A 91 16.51 -17.41 -8.45
C LYS A 91 15.59 -16.22 -8.16
N MET A 92 16.06 -15.25 -7.39
CA MET A 92 15.22 -14.12 -6.96
C MET A 92 14.58 -13.30 -8.10
N SER A 93 15.19 -13.27 -9.31
CA SER A 93 14.59 -12.61 -10.48
C SER A 93 13.28 -13.24 -10.96
N ALA A 94 13.06 -14.54 -10.69
CA ALA A 94 11.79 -15.22 -10.93
C ALA A 94 10.81 -15.09 -9.74
N HIS A 95 11.32 -15.07 -8.50
CA HIS A 95 10.49 -14.96 -7.32
C HIS A 95 9.83 -13.58 -7.15
N MET A 96 10.48 -12.49 -7.59
CA MET A 96 9.88 -11.15 -7.50
C MET A 96 8.63 -11.00 -8.39
N PRO A 97 8.64 -11.30 -9.71
CA PRO A 97 7.43 -11.28 -10.53
C PRO A 97 6.30 -12.16 -10.03
N MET A 98 6.61 -13.30 -9.39
CA MET A 98 5.60 -14.15 -8.75
C MET A 98 4.93 -13.45 -7.54
N ILE A 99 5.70 -12.71 -6.75
CA ILE A 99 5.18 -11.88 -5.65
C ILE A 99 4.35 -10.73 -6.22
N ASP A 100 4.86 -10.00 -7.22
CA ASP A 100 4.18 -8.86 -7.85
C ASP A 100 2.86 -9.28 -8.51
N ALA A 101 2.83 -10.42 -9.20
CA ALA A 101 1.62 -10.98 -9.79
C ALA A 101 0.57 -11.38 -8.73
N LEU A 102 0.99 -11.88 -7.56
CA LEU A 102 0.10 -12.16 -6.43
C LEU A 102 -0.41 -10.86 -5.77
N MET A 103 0.43 -9.83 -5.64
CA MET A 103 0.01 -8.50 -5.16
C MET A 103 -0.99 -7.84 -6.11
N MET A 104 -0.77 -7.95 -7.43
CA MET A 104 -1.69 -7.49 -8.45
C MET A 104 -3.03 -8.25 -8.38
N ALA A 105 -2.99 -9.59 -8.26
CA ALA A 105 -4.18 -10.42 -8.14
C ALA A 105 -5.00 -10.12 -6.87
N TYR A 106 -4.34 -9.78 -5.76
CA TYR A 106 -4.99 -9.31 -4.54
C TYR A 106 -5.59 -7.90 -4.71
N THR A 107 -4.84 -6.98 -5.34
CA THR A 107 -5.29 -5.61 -5.60
C THR A 107 -6.56 -5.57 -6.44
N VAL A 108 -6.61 -6.31 -7.56
CA VAL A 108 -7.78 -6.43 -8.45
C VAL A 108 -8.95 -7.16 -7.76
N GLU A 109 -8.67 -8.11 -6.87
CA GLU A 109 -9.70 -8.79 -6.07
C GLU A 109 -10.33 -7.85 -5.03
N MET A 110 -9.53 -6.95 -4.43
CA MET A 110 -10.00 -6.02 -3.39
C MET A 110 -10.63 -4.75 -3.97
N ILE A 111 -10.00 -4.09 -4.94
CA ILE A 111 -10.38 -2.77 -5.46
C ILE A 111 -10.86 -2.90 -6.92
N SER A 112 -11.94 -2.20 -7.27
CA SER A 112 -12.40 -2.03 -8.64
C SER A 112 -13.08 -0.67 -8.81
N ILE A 113 -13.21 -0.20 -10.06
CA ILE A 113 -13.86 1.08 -10.38
C ILE A 113 -15.27 1.14 -9.79
N GLU A 114 -16.04 0.06 -9.89
CA GLU A 114 -17.42 -0.02 -9.39
C GLU A 114 -17.49 0.08 -7.88
N LYS A 115 -16.58 -0.60 -7.16
CA LYS A 115 -16.48 -0.54 -5.69
C LYS A 115 -16.12 0.87 -5.23
N VAL A 116 -15.18 1.52 -5.92
CA VAL A 116 -14.74 2.89 -5.63
C VAL A 116 -15.86 3.91 -5.90
N VAL A 117 -16.48 3.84 -7.08
CA VAL A 117 -17.64 4.66 -7.48
C VAL A 117 -18.82 4.46 -6.52
N ALA A 118 -19.07 3.22 -6.06
CA ALA A 118 -20.08 2.93 -5.03
C ALA A 118 -19.68 3.45 -3.65
N SER A 119 -18.38 3.56 -3.34
CA SER A 119 -17.90 4.20 -2.10
C SER A 119 -18.15 5.70 -2.11
N VAL A 120 -17.77 6.41 -3.18
CA VAL A 120 -17.94 7.88 -3.27
C VAL A 120 -19.41 8.29 -3.15
N LYS A 121 -20.33 7.54 -3.80
CA LYS A 121 -21.79 7.80 -3.77
C LYS A 121 -22.42 7.83 -2.37
N ARG A 122 -21.73 7.36 -1.32
CA ARG A 122 -22.24 7.30 0.06
C ARG A 122 -21.94 8.56 0.88
N PHE A 123 -20.97 9.37 0.46
CA PHE A 123 -20.58 10.60 1.16
C PHE A 123 -20.51 11.85 0.25
N SER A 124 -20.50 11.68 -1.06
CA SER A 124 -20.42 12.77 -2.04
C SER A 124 -21.31 12.51 -3.28
N THR A 125 -21.61 13.58 -4.00
CA THR A 125 -22.33 13.51 -5.29
C THR A 125 -21.41 13.96 -6.43
N PHE A 126 -21.71 13.47 -7.64
CA PHE A 126 -20.91 13.73 -8.84
C PHE A 126 -21.75 13.45 -10.11
N SER A 127 -21.37 14.11 -11.20
CA SER A 127 -21.94 13.88 -12.52
C SER A 127 -21.32 12.62 -13.14
N ALA A 128 -22.03 11.50 -13.10
CA ALA A 128 -21.55 10.25 -13.70
C ALA A 128 -21.21 10.39 -15.21
N SER A 129 -21.84 11.34 -15.92
CA SER A 129 -21.56 11.67 -17.32
C SER A 129 -20.30 12.55 -17.55
N LYS A 130 -19.56 12.91 -16.49
CA LYS A 130 -18.38 13.80 -16.57
C LYS A 130 -17.23 13.42 -15.62
N GLU A 131 -17.53 12.70 -14.55
CA GLU A 131 -16.64 12.40 -13.42
C GLU A 131 -16.58 10.88 -13.12
N LEU A 132 -16.96 10.03 -14.08
CA LEU A 132 -16.67 8.59 -13.97
C LEU A 132 -15.20 8.37 -14.38
N PRO A 133 -14.40 7.68 -13.55
CA PRO A 133 -13.01 7.43 -13.86
C PRO A 133 -12.85 6.37 -14.96
N PHE A 134 -11.78 6.47 -15.74
CA PHE A 134 -11.55 5.59 -16.90
C PHE A 134 -10.74 4.32 -16.58
N ASP A 135 -9.88 4.35 -15.57
CA ASP A 135 -9.13 3.20 -15.07
C ASP A 135 -9.06 3.15 -13.53
N LEU A 136 -8.24 2.25 -12.99
CA LEU A 136 -8.10 2.05 -11.54
C LEU A 136 -7.27 3.13 -10.85
N GLU A 137 -6.30 3.75 -11.53
CA GLU A 137 -5.47 4.83 -10.99
C GLU A 137 -6.33 6.09 -10.84
N ASP A 138 -7.02 6.48 -11.93
CA ASP A 138 -7.96 7.60 -11.94
C ASP A 138 -9.10 7.38 -10.94
N ALA A 139 -9.59 6.14 -10.76
CA ALA A 139 -10.58 5.83 -9.74
C ALA A 139 -10.08 6.08 -8.31
N MET A 140 -8.85 5.68 -7.99
CA MET A 140 -8.25 5.93 -6.68
C MET A 140 -7.97 7.42 -6.45
N VAL A 141 -7.48 8.14 -7.46
CA VAL A 141 -7.29 9.59 -7.43
C VAL A 141 -8.63 10.32 -7.24
N PHE A 142 -9.68 9.91 -7.96
CA PHE A 142 -11.05 10.41 -7.79
C PHE A 142 -11.59 10.20 -6.37
N TRP A 143 -11.39 9.02 -5.78
CA TRP A 143 -11.79 8.72 -4.41
C TRP A 143 -11.07 9.58 -3.38
N ILE A 144 -9.74 9.68 -3.48
CA ILE A 144 -8.91 10.53 -2.61
C ILE A 144 -9.34 11.99 -2.72
N ASN A 145 -9.55 12.51 -3.93
CA ASN A 145 -9.99 13.88 -4.16
C ASN A 145 -11.39 14.14 -3.58
N LYS A 146 -12.34 13.21 -3.74
CA LYS A 146 -13.69 13.34 -3.16
C LYS A 146 -13.67 13.27 -1.63
N LEU A 147 -12.83 12.42 -1.03
CA LEU A 147 -12.61 12.41 0.43
C LEU A 147 -11.99 13.72 0.93
N ASN A 148 -10.93 14.19 0.29
CA ASN A 148 -10.25 15.44 0.63
C ASN A 148 -11.18 16.66 0.53
N MET A 149 -12.04 16.72 -0.50
CA MET A 149 -13.11 17.71 -0.58
C MET A 149 -14.09 17.58 0.60
N LYS A 150 -14.53 16.34 0.90
CA LYS A 150 -15.54 16.13 1.94
C LYS A 150 -15.01 16.48 3.34
N MET A 151 -13.74 16.20 3.61
CA MET A 151 -13.07 16.57 4.85
C MET A 151 -13.04 18.10 5.02
N ARG A 152 -12.60 18.85 3.99
CA ARG A 152 -12.60 20.32 4.03
C ARG A 152 -13.99 20.92 4.28
N GLU A 153 -15.04 20.38 3.65
CA GLU A 153 -16.41 20.83 3.94
C GLU A 153 -16.80 20.65 5.43
N ILE A 154 -16.28 19.61 6.09
CA ILE A 154 -16.60 19.29 7.49
C ILE A 154 -15.91 20.29 8.42
N THR A 155 -14.58 20.41 8.30
CA THR A 155 -13.78 21.38 9.07
C THR A 155 -14.30 22.82 8.89
N GLU A 156 -14.67 23.21 7.67
CA GLU A 156 -15.29 24.52 7.40
C GLU A 156 -16.65 24.70 8.09
N ARG A 157 -17.51 23.68 8.13
CA ARG A 157 -18.82 23.75 8.79
C ARG A 157 -18.66 23.86 10.30
N GLU A 158 -17.72 23.13 10.89
CA GLU A 158 -17.44 23.16 12.32
C GLU A 158 -16.86 24.51 12.76
N HIS A 159 -15.95 25.11 11.98
CA HIS A 159 -15.52 26.50 12.19
C HIS A 159 -16.69 27.49 12.13
N LYS A 160 -17.58 27.37 11.14
CA LYS A 160 -18.73 28.30 10.98
C LYS A 160 -19.75 28.19 12.14
N VAL A 161 -19.81 27.04 12.82
CA VAL A 161 -20.56 26.86 14.08
C VAL A 161 -19.79 27.45 15.27
N LYS A 162 -18.49 27.19 15.41
CA LYS A 162 -17.61 27.80 16.45
C LYS A 162 -17.63 29.35 16.38
N HIS A 163 -17.97 29.95 15.23
CA HIS A 163 -18.02 31.41 15.01
C HIS A 163 -19.42 32.07 15.05
N HIS A 164 -20.49 31.38 15.51
CA HIS A 164 -21.78 32.03 15.79
C HIS A 164 -21.97 32.31 17.31
N PRO A 165 -21.71 33.55 17.80
CA PRO A 165 -21.96 33.89 19.19
C PRO A 165 -23.44 34.23 19.41
N LEU A 166 -24.21 33.29 19.98
CA LEU A 166 -25.32 33.48 20.93
C LEU A 166 -26.22 32.23 21.01
N GLU A 167 -26.00 31.37 22.02
CA GLU A 167 -27.11 30.84 22.85
C GLU A 167 -26.60 30.29 24.19
N SER A 168 -27.50 30.02 25.13
CA SER A 168 -27.22 29.97 26.58
C SER A 168 -26.57 28.67 27.11
N PRO A 169 -25.81 28.74 28.22
CA PRO A 169 -25.09 27.59 28.76
C PRO A 169 -26.01 26.61 29.51
N SER A 170 -26.62 25.66 28.80
CA SER A 170 -27.30 24.52 29.42
C SER A 170 -27.27 23.26 28.55
N HIS A 171 -26.91 22.13 29.16
CA HIS A 171 -26.84 20.78 28.58
C HIS A 171 -25.80 20.55 27.46
N GLN A 172 -24.55 20.44 27.88
CA GLN A 172 -23.47 19.80 27.12
C GLN A 172 -23.83 18.34 26.77
N LYS A 173 -24.41 18.12 25.58
CA LYS A 173 -24.67 16.78 25.03
C LYS A 173 -23.44 16.31 24.24
N SER A 174 -23.03 15.07 24.46
CA SER A 174 -21.86 14.47 23.80
C SER A 174 -21.96 14.49 22.27
N PRO A 175 -20.83 14.60 21.53
CA PRO A 175 -20.81 14.58 20.06
C PRO A 175 -21.62 13.42 19.48
N SER A 176 -22.61 13.76 18.66
CA SER A 176 -23.67 12.83 18.28
C SER A 176 -23.27 11.95 17.11
N LYS A 177 -22.56 10.84 17.40
CA LYS A 177 -22.45 9.58 16.61
C LYS A 177 -22.97 9.65 15.16
N TRP A 178 -22.29 10.41 14.29
CA TRP A 178 -22.76 10.70 12.93
C TRP A 178 -22.00 9.91 11.84
N TYR A 179 -20.74 9.57 12.12
CA TYR A 179 -19.82 8.84 11.23
C TYR A 179 -20.38 7.51 10.71
N TRP A 180 -21.24 6.83 11.49
CA TRP A 180 -21.95 5.60 11.09
C TRP A 180 -22.78 5.74 9.79
N LYS A 181 -23.11 6.95 9.33
CA LYS A 181 -23.96 7.19 8.16
C LYS A 181 -23.22 7.28 6.82
N LEU A 182 -21.89 7.39 6.83
CA LEU A 182 -21.06 7.38 5.61
C LEU A 182 -20.55 5.97 5.27
N VAL A 183 -20.42 5.15 6.31
CA VAL A 183 -20.02 3.73 6.34
C VAL A 183 -21.04 2.77 5.68
N PRO A 184 -20.87 2.07 4.54
CA PRO A 184 -21.79 0.95 4.21
C PRO A 184 -21.66 -0.22 5.20
N PRO A 185 -22.73 -1.00 5.48
CA PRO A 185 -22.69 -2.09 6.46
C PRO A 185 -21.51 -3.05 6.29
N ASP A 186 -21.18 -3.37 5.05
CA ASP A 186 -20.17 -4.35 4.65
C ASP A 186 -18.71 -3.85 4.79
N VAL A 187 -18.52 -2.54 5.03
CA VAL A 187 -17.19 -1.89 5.21
C VAL A 187 -17.11 -1.05 6.49
N VAL A 188 -18.22 -0.90 7.24
CA VAL A 188 -18.32 -0.10 8.48
C VAL A 188 -17.24 -0.47 9.47
N HIS A 189 -16.94 -1.76 9.65
CA HIS A 189 -16.21 -2.18 10.84
C HIS A 189 -14.71 -1.80 10.86
N GLU A 190 -14.09 -1.60 9.69
CA GLU A 190 -12.73 -1.08 9.56
C GLU A 190 -12.75 0.44 9.33
N LEU A 191 -13.41 0.92 8.26
CA LEU A 191 -13.35 2.35 7.91
C LEU A 191 -14.11 3.27 8.88
N ALA A 192 -15.10 2.79 9.63
CA ALA A 192 -15.67 3.60 10.72
C ALA A 192 -14.78 3.60 11.96
N ARG A 193 -13.86 2.64 12.13
CA ARG A 193 -12.79 2.68 13.14
C ARG A 193 -11.81 3.82 12.81
N CYS A 194 -11.45 3.96 11.53
CA CYS A 194 -10.67 5.09 11.02
C CYS A 194 -11.39 6.44 11.11
N MET A 195 -12.69 6.50 10.83
CA MET A 195 -13.46 7.75 10.84
C MET A 195 -14.09 8.05 12.22
N LEU A 196 -13.63 7.40 13.29
CA LEU A 196 -14.22 7.47 14.63
C LEU A 196 -13.72 8.67 15.45
N GLU A 197 -12.47 9.09 15.27
CA GLU A 197 -11.87 10.26 15.96
C GLU A 197 -11.20 11.25 15.00
N PRO A 198 -11.97 12.03 14.22
CA PRO A 198 -11.42 13.02 13.29
C PRO A 198 -10.98 14.33 13.98
N GLU A 199 -11.41 14.60 15.22
CA GLU A 199 -11.20 15.91 15.88
C GLU A 199 -9.71 16.17 16.16
N GLU A 200 -8.94 15.18 16.64
CA GLU A 200 -7.48 15.32 16.79
C GLU A 200 -6.76 15.23 15.44
N LEU A 201 -7.17 14.29 14.56
CA LEU A 201 -6.51 14.04 13.28
C LEU A 201 -6.64 15.25 12.32
N SER A 202 -7.79 15.94 12.32
CA SER A 202 -8.06 17.07 11.43
C SER A 202 -7.36 18.35 11.83
N GLU A 203 -7.10 18.57 13.13
CA GLU A 203 -6.33 19.73 13.60
C GLU A 203 -4.81 19.47 13.54
N ALA A 204 -4.37 18.21 13.43
CA ALA A 204 -2.96 17.81 13.37
C ALA A 204 -2.34 17.72 11.95
N ILE A 205 -3.06 17.24 10.93
CA ILE A 205 -2.44 17.02 9.60
C ILE A 205 -2.06 18.34 8.92
N HIS A 206 -0.78 18.51 8.60
CA HIS A 206 -0.24 19.70 7.95
C HIS A 206 -0.48 19.66 6.42
N LEU A 207 -1.70 19.98 5.98
CA LEU A 207 -2.12 20.07 4.57
C LEU A 207 -1.61 21.34 3.85
N LYS A 208 -0.29 21.50 3.78
CA LYS A 208 0.39 22.55 2.99
C LYS A 208 0.53 22.09 1.52
N GLU A 209 0.44 23.02 0.55
CA GLU A 209 0.71 22.72 -0.87
C GLU A 209 2.12 22.17 -1.11
N VAL A 210 3.09 22.62 -0.31
CA VAL A 210 4.42 22.01 -0.18
C VAL A 210 4.71 21.83 1.32
N PRO A 211 4.57 20.62 1.89
CA PRO A 211 5.01 20.35 3.25
C PRO A 211 6.55 20.35 3.32
N SER A 212 7.11 20.80 4.45
CA SER A 212 8.53 20.58 4.73
C SER A 212 8.81 19.10 5.03
N ILE A 213 10.09 18.70 5.05
CA ILE A 213 10.47 17.34 5.47
C ILE A 213 9.98 17.06 6.91
N ALA A 214 9.98 18.05 7.81
CA ALA A 214 9.46 17.90 9.16
C ALA A 214 7.93 17.72 9.19
N ASP A 215 7.18 18.51 8.39
CA ASP A 215 5.72 18.33 8.23
C ASP A 215 5.39 16.95 7.66
N SER A 216 6.17 16.49 6.69
CA SER A 216 5.99 15.19 6.02
C SER A 216 6.27 14.03 6.98
N LEU A 217 7.38 14.07 7.73
CA LEU A 217 7.70 13.09 8.75
C LEU A 217 6.62 13.01 9.84
N TYR A 218 6.11 14.16 10.30
CA TYR A 218 5.02 14.22 11.26
C TYR A 218 3.73 13.59 10.71
N ASN A 219 3.33 13.97 9.49
CA ASN A 219 2.14 13.41 8.82
C ASN A 219 2.27 11.88 8.60
N ILE A 220 3.47 11.38 8.24
CA ILE A 220 3.73 9.93 8.08
C ILE A 220 3.66 9.19 9.43
N GLN A 221 4.23 9.75 10.50
CA GLN A 221 4.15 9.16 11.84
C GLN A 221 2.71 9.10 12.35
N LEU A 222 1.93 10.16 12.13
CA LEU A 222 0.51 10.23 12.48
C LEU A 222 -0.31 9.19 11.72
N LEU A 223 -0.11 9.08 10.39
CA LEU A 223 -0.77 8.07 9.54
C LEU A 223 -0.38 6.63 9.94
N ARG A 224 0.89 6.39 10.31
CA ARG A 224 1.38 5.09 10.79
C ARG A 224 0.80 4.73 12.16
N GLY A 225 0.70 5.68 13.10
CA GLY A 225 0.03 5.48 14.38
C GLY A 225 -1.43 5.09 14.20
N PHE A 226 -2.15 5.89 13.42
CA PHE A 226 -3.53 5.67 13.03
C PHE A 226 -3.75 4.28 12.39
N ALA A 227 -2.95 3.88 11.41
CA ALA A 227 -3.08 2.58 10.76
C ALA A 227 -2.80 1.40 11.72
N ASN A 228 -1.91 1.57 12.71
CA ASN A 228 -1.65 0.55 13.73
C ASN A 228 -2.79 0.35 14.73
N GLU A 229 -3.58 1.40 15.02
CA GLU A 229 -4.70 1.36 15.96
C GLU A 229 -6.06 1.07 15.28
N TYR A 230 -6.20 1.45 14.00
CA TYR A 230 -7.48 1.50 13.30
C TYR A 230 -7.58 0.66 12.01
N LEU A 231 -6.46 0.23 11.40
CA LEU A 231 -6.42 -0.58 10.15
C LEU A 231 -5.70 -1.93 10.33
N ASN A 232 -5.86 -2.56 11.49
CA ASN A 232 -5.15 -3.79 11.89
C ASN A 232 -3.65 -3.84 11.51
N LYS A 233 -2.93 -2.71 11.66
CA LYS A 233 -1.50 -2.57 11.35
C LYS A 233 -1.14 -2.81 9.87
N SER A 234 -2.02 -2.45 8.94
CA SER A 234 -1.80 -2.56 7.49
C SER A 234 -0.71 -1.63 6.90
N PHE A 235 0.21 -1.11 7.73
CA PHE A 235 1.19 -0.09 7.34
C PHE A 235 2.58 -0.72 7.14
N TYR A 236 2.74 -1.41 6.02
CA TYR A 236 3.94 -2.22 5.74
C TYR A 236 5.15 -1.40 5.24
N LEU A 237 4.93 -0.21 4.67
CA LEU A 237 6.00 0.67 4.22
C LEU A 237 6.73 1.33 5.40
N THR A 238 8.04 1.52 5.26
CA THR A 238 8.87 2.30 6.19
C THR A 238 8.60 3.81 6.05
N THR A 239 9.27 4.62 6.86
CA THR A 239 9.17 6.09 6.72
C THR A 239 9.94 6.55 5.48
N GLU A 240 11.05 5.87 5.23
CA GLU A 240 12.02 6.05 4.16
C GLU A 240 11.39 5.76 2.80
N ASP A 241 10.66 4.64 2.65
CA ASP A 241 9.97 4.26 1.40
C ASP A 241 9.00 5.35 0.93
N ILE A 242 8.31 6.00 1.86
CA ILE A 242 7.31 7.04 1.57
C ILE A 242 7.99 8.39 1.35
N LEU A 243 8.98 8.76 2.18
CA LEU A 243 9.68 10.05 2.09
C LEU A 243 10.55 10.16 0.82
N TYR A 244 11.11 9.04 0.35
CA TYR A 244 11.95 8.97 -0.85
C TYR A 244 11.24 8.33 -2.06
N SER A 245 9.92 8.12 -1.97
CA SER A 245 9.11 7.67 -3.10
C SER A 245 9.26 8.64 -4.29
N PRO A 246 9.54 8.16 -5.51
CA PRO A 246 9.70 9.04 -6.66
C PRO A 246 8.39 9.77 -6.97
N LEU A 247 8.48 11.08 -7.17
CA LEU A 247 7.32 11.91 -7.52
C LEU A 247 6.74 11.47 -8.88
N VAL A 248 5.56 10.86 -8.84
CA VAL A 248 4.78 10.53 -10.05
C VAL A 248 4.49 11.84 -10.78
N SER A 249 5.13 12.02 -11.93
CA SER A 249 5.05 13.26 -12.70
C SER A 249 3.71 13.31 -13.43
N SER A 250 2.84 14.24 -13.03
CA SER A 250 1.48 14.42 -13.55
C SER A 250 1.45 15.08 -14.94
N SER A 251 2.15 14.47 -15.90
CA SER A 251 2.22 14.88 -17.30
C SER A 251 1.97 13.67 -18.21
N GLY A 252 0.77 13.58 -18.77
CA GLY A 252 0.43 12.53 -19.73
C GLY A 252 1.17 12.68 -21.06
N HIS A 253 1.43 11.54 -21.69
CA HIS A 253 2.00 11.34 -23.03
C HIS A 253 3.49 11.68 -23.26
N SER A 254 4.16 10.68 -23.85
CA SER A 254 5.35 10.76 -24.72
C SER A 254 6.75 10.93 -24.12
N SER A 255 7.60 9.95 -24.49
CA SER A 255 9.04 10.07 -24.72
C SER A 255 10.01 10.08 -23.53
N ALA A 256 10.47 8.86 -23.18
CA ALA A 256 11.87 8.43 -23.15
C ALA A 256 13.03 9.43 -22.86
N GLN A 257 13.97 8.96 -22.02
CA GLN A 257 15.33 9.47 -21.77
C GLN A 257 15.47 10.77 -20.94
N SER A 258 15.91 10.64 -19.67
CA SER A 258 17.32 10.86 -19.31
C SER A 258 17.54 11.14 -17.81
N ALA A 259 17.65 10.09 -16.99
CA ALA A 259 18.14 10.20 -15.60
C ALA A 259 19.65 9.93 -15.52
N LYS A 260 20.48 10.81 -16.10
CA LYS A 260 21.95 10.73 -15.99
C LYS A 260 22.49 11.61 -14.87
N SER A 261 23.25 10.98 -13.97
CA SER A 261 24.28 11.55 -13.09
C SER A 261 23.90 12.72 -12.17
N GLN A 262 23.80 12.43 -10.87
CA GLN A 262 24.39 13.29 -9.84
C GLN A 262 24.74 12.53 -8.54
N CYS A 263 25.73 11.63 -8.62
CA CYS A 263 26.43 11.11 -7.44
C CYS A 263 27.70 11.95 -7.20
N PRO A 264 27.91 12.56 -6.02
CA PRO A 264 29.13 13.31 -5.73
C PRO A 264 30.34 12.37 -5.57
N SER A 265 31.38 12.62 -6.37
CA SER A 265 32.56 11.74 -6.43
C SER A 265 33.43 11.81 -5.17
N ARG A 266 33.54 10.69 -4.43
CA ARG A 266 34.43 10.57 -3.26
C ARG A 266 35.86 10.27 -3.71
N ALA A 267 36.58 11.32 -4.11
CA ALA A 267 37.92 11.24 -4.68
C ALA A 267 38.92 10.46 -3.79
N THR A 268 39.37 9.31 -4.27
CA THR A 268 40.36 8.47 -3.57
C THR A 268 41.77 8.93 -3.90
N LYS A 269 42.46 9.59 -2.96
CA LYS A 269 43.90 9.86 -3.06
C LYS A 269 44.70 8.56 -2.84
N ARG A 270 45.06 7.86 -3.92
CA ARG A 270 46.22 6.94 -3.91
C ARG A 270 47.41 7.64 -4.56
N GLY A 271 48.40 8.01 -3.74
CA GLY A 271 49.75 8.28 -4.23
C GLY A 271 50.47 6.97 -4.54
N LEU A 272 51.29 6.96 -5.59
CA LEU A 272 52.18 5.86 -5.95
C LEU A 272 53.65 6.32 -5.86
N ALA A 273 54.56 5.35 -5.94
CA ALA A 273 56.02 5.47 -5.92
C ALA A 273 56.65 5.85 -4.55
N SER A 274 57.84 5.35 -4.17
CA SER A 274 58.63 4.21 -4.70
C SER A 274 59.84 3.94 -3.80
N GLN A 275 60.52 2.80 -4.00
CA GLN A 275 61.85 2.43 -3.44
C GLN A 275 61.83 2.11 -1.93
N ALA A 276 62.60 1.14 -1.42
CA ALA A 276 63.67 0.33 -2.04
C ALA A 276 63.52 -1.16 -1.68
#